data_AF-A0A947VPS0-F1
#
_entry.id   AF-A0A947VPS0-F1
#
_cell.length_a   1.000
_cell.length_b   1.000
_cell.length_c   1.000
_cell.angle_alpha   90.00
_cell.angle_beta   90.00
_cell.angle_gamma   90.00
#
_symmetry.space_group_name_H-M   'P 1'
#
loop_
_entity.id
_entity.type
_entity.pdbx_description
1 polymer ?
#
loop_
_entity_poly.entity_id
_entity_poly.type
_entity_poly.pdbx_seq_one_letter_code
_entity_poly.pdbx_strand_id
1 'polypeptide(L)'
;MTNPVSGFFATARLFLSGRVSFDPSAKGKTITVDGKSFTVFRRVIVKSGKEPRAFFLVRFKPLDMSVRKNIAFSILPMMVFMGLPGFSSKYWAVDHATGLCQGLYEWETVEDARAYSESFAMRFMAARSDPDSVEFRIIDKDAEGLGISLG
;
A
#
# COMPACT_ATOMS: atom_id res chain seq x y z
N MET A 1 1.54 -19.90 -9.59
CA MET A 1 0.52 -18.97 -10.16
C MET A 1 -0.71 -19.00 -9.25
N THR A 2 -0.86 -18.00 -8.38
CA THR A 2 -1.97 -17.95 -7.41
C THR A 2 -3.25 -17.53 -8.13
N ASN A 3 -4.26 -18.39 -8.15
CA ASN A 3 -5.53 -18.17 -8.86
C ASN A 3 -6.26 -16.95 -8.26
N PRO A 4 -6.70 -15.94 -9.06
CA PRO A 4 -7.36 -14.73 -8.57
C PRO A 4 -8.62 -15.01 -7.72
N VAL A 5 -9.29 -16.15 -7.91
CA VAL A 5 -10.42 -16.59 -7.09
C VAL A 5 -10.00 -16.87 -5.63
N SER A 6 -8.80 -17.44 -5.43
CA SER A 6 -8.30 -17.77 -4.08
C SER A 6 -7.98 -16.52 -3.25
N GLY A 7 -7.49 -15.45 -3.87
CA GLY A 7 -7.25 -14.16 -3.22
C GLY A 7 -8.54 -13.49 -2.74
N PHE A 8 -9.62 -13.58 -3.51
CA PHE A 8 -10.92 -13.02 -3.12
C PHE A 8 -11.52 -13.73 -1.89
N PHE A 9 -11.49 -15.07 -1.85
CA PHE A 9 -11.97 -15.83 -0.68
C PHE A 9 -11.09 -15.63 0.56
N ALA A 10 -9.77 -15.48 0.38
CA ALA A 10 -8.85 -15.15 1.46
C ALA A 10 -9.15 -13.76 2.05
N THR A 11 -9.38 -12.76 1.19
CA THR A 11 -9.79 -11.42 1.64
C THR A 11 -11.17 -11.44 2.33
N ALA A 12 -12.17 -12.12 1.77
CA ALA A 12 -13.48 -12.24 2.40
C ALA A 12 -13.38 -12.90 3.79
N ARG A 13 -12.58 -13.96 3.94
CA ARG A 13 -12.28 -14.57 5.25
C ARG A 13 -11.54 -13.64 6.19
N LEU A 14 -10.63 -12.80 5.71
CA LEU A 14 -9.94 -11.82 6.54
C LEU A 14 -10.89 -10.76 7.11
N PHE A 15 -11.80 -10.23 6.29
CA PHE A 15 -12.82 -9.31 6.79
C PHE A 15 -13.75 -10.00 7.81
N LEU A 16 -14.11 -11.26 7.58
CA LEU A 16 -14.90 -12.05 8.54
C LEU A 16 -14.13 -12.41 9.83
N SER A 17 -12.78 -12.43 9.78
CA SER A 17 -11.95 -12.76 10.94
C SER A 17 -11.80 -11.61 11.96
N GLY A 18 -12.27 -10.41 11.64
CA GLY A 18 -12.10 -9.23 12.51
C GLY A 18 -10.66 -8.71 12.65
N ARG A 19 -9.71 -9.25 11.86
CA ARG A 19 -8.29 -8.88 11.92
C ARG A 19 -7.96 -7.60 11.15
N VAL A 20 -8.91 -7.08 10.37
CA VAL A 20 -8.79 -5.84 9.61
C VAL A 20 -9.25 -4.66 10.45
N SER A 21 -8.43 -3.62 10.54
CA SER A 21 -8.81 -2.34 11.13
C SER A 21 -8.41 -1.17 10.24
N PHE A 22 -9.34 -0.24 10.05
CA PHE A 22 -9.03 1.07 9.49
C PHE A 22 -8.58 2.01 10.61
N ASP A 23 -7.53 2.79 10.35
CA ASP A 23 -7.01 3.76 11.32
C ASP A 23 -7.36 5.18 10.86
N PRO A 24 -8.46 5.76 11.37
CA PRO A 24 -8.86 7.11 11.03
C PRO A 24 -7.92 8.17 11.59
N SER A 25 -7.16 7.85 12.66
CA SER A 25 -6.22 8.79 13.28
C SER A 25 -5.02 9.11 12.38
N ALA A 26 -4.75 8.26 11.39
CA ALA A 26 -3.72 8.48 10.39
C ALA A 26 -4.13 9.53 9.33
N LYS A 27 -5.43 9.77 9.13
CA LYS A 27 -5.91 10.67 8.07
C LYS A 27 -5.51 12.12 8.37
N GLY A 28 -4.96 12.80 7.37
CA GLY A 28 -4.47 14.18 7.47
C GLY A 28 -3.02 14.30 7.93
N LYS A 29 -2.42 13.22 8.46
CA LYS A 29 -1.00 13.18 8.80
C LYS A 29 -0.12 13.26 7.56
N THR A 30 1.13 13.66 7.75
CA THR A 30 2.11 13.77 6.67
C THR A 30 3.07 12.60 6.74
N ILE A 31 3.29 11.94 5.62
CA ILE A 31 4.42 11.01 5.44
C ILE A 31 5.47 11.69 4.57
N THR A 32 6.72 11.65 5.00
CA THR A 32 7.84 12.08 4.18
C THR A 32 8.64 10.86 3.77
N VAL A 33 8.85 10.69 2.47
CA VAL A 33 9.61 9.58 1.88
C VAL A 33 10.56 10.18 0.85
N ASP A 34 11.86 10.00 1.03
CA ASP A 34 12.92 10.59 0.20
C ASP A 34 12.80 12.11 0.03
N GLY A 35 12.52 12.81 1.14
CA GLY A 35 12.38 14.26 1.15
C GLY A 35 11.07 14.81 0.53
N LYS A 36 10.20 13.94 0.02
CA LYS A 36 8.87 14.33 -0.51
C LYS A 36 7.79 14.08 0.53
N SER A 37 6.92 15.06 0.75
CA SER A 37 5.82 14.98 1.72
C SER A 37 4.48 14.68 1.04
N PHE A 38 3.70 13.81 1.66
CA PHE A 38 2.39 13.38 1.17
C PHE A 38 1.37 13.38 2.30
N THR A 39 0.13 13.79 2.02
CA THR A 39 -0.96 13.76 3.00
C THR A 39 -1.66 12.42 2.99
N VAL A 40 -1.70 11.75 4.14
CA VAL A 40 -2.40 10.47 4.31
C VAL A 40 -3.91 10.68 4.21
N PHE A 41 -4.58 9.92 3.36
CA PHE A 41 -6.03 9.91 3.27
C PHE A 41 -6.66 8.59 3.73
N ARG A 42 -5.86 7.54 3.89
CA ARG A 42 -6.29 6.23 4.42
C ARG A 42 -5.14 5.46 5.03
N ARG A 43 -5.43 4.71 6.08
CA ARG A 43 -4.59 3.62 6.58
C ARG A 43 -5.43 2.39 6.89
N VAL A 44 -4.89 1.22 6.53
CA VAL A 44 -5.44 -0.09 6.91
C VAL A 44 -4.35 -0.90 7.60
N ILE A 45 -4.77 -1.72 8.56
CA ILE A 45 -3.91 -2.62 9.32
C ILE A 45 -4.57 -3.99 9.34
N VAL A 46 -3.78 -5.04 9.14
CA VAL A 46 -4.14 -6.44 9.31
C VAL A 46 -3.31 -7.01 10.45
N LYS A 47 -3.98 -7.37 11.54
CA LYS A 47 -3.32 -7.87 12.75
C LYS A 47 -2.80 -9.29 12.52
N SER A 48 -1.50 -9.47 12.31
CA SER A 48 -0.92 -10.81 12.13
C SER A 48 -0.28 -11.41 13.39
N GLY A 49 0.05 -10.57 14.38
CA GLY A 49 0.73 -10.96 15.62
C GLY A 49 2.27 -10.99 15.50
N LYS A 50 2.81 -10.65 14.34
CA LYS A 50 4.24 -10.47 14.09
C LYS A 50 4.52 -9.02 13.72
N GLU A 51 5.67 -8.52 14.14
CA GLU A 51 6.14 -7.20 13.74
C GLU A 51 6.57 -7.20 12.26
N PRO A 52 6.12 -6.24 11.44
CA PRO A 52 6.53 -6.17 10.04
C PRO A 52 7.98 -5.74 9.90
N ARG A 53 8.78 -6.49 9.14
CA ARG A 53 10.23 -6.28 8.94
C ARG A 53 10.58 -5.69 7.56
N ALA A 54 9.60 -5.50 6.68
CA ALA A 54 9.85 -4.91 5.37
C ALA A 54 8.88 -3.78 5.04
N PHE A 55 9.38 -2.77 4.33
CA PHE A 55 8.55 -1.81 3.62
C PHE A 55 8.53 -2.11 2.13
N PHE A 56 7.36 -1.97 1.52
CA PHE A 56 7.23 -1.78 0.08
C PHE A 56 6.72 -0.37 -0.17
N LEU A 57 7.56 0.47 -0.77
CA LEU A 57 7.25 1.86 -1.10
C LEU A 57 6.94 1.93 -2.59
N VAL A 58 5.86 2.60 -2.96
CA VAL A 58 5.52 2.82 -4.37
C VAL A 58 5.00 4.22 -4.59
N ARG A 59 5.48 4.87 -5.64
CA ARG A 59 4.92 6.11 -6.17
C ARG A 59 4.28 5.84 -7.52
N PHE A 60 3.20 6.56 -7.76
CA PHE A 60 2.46 6.51 -9.02
C PHE A 60 1.53 7.71 -9.11
N LYS A 61 1.21 8.13 -10.34
CA LYS A 61 0.18 9.11 -10.63
C LYS A 61 -0.95 8.39 -11.37
N PRO A 62 -2.19 8.38 -10.84
CA PRO A 62 -3.33 7.80 -11.54
C PRO A 62 -3.55 8.46 -12.90
N LEU A 63 -3.75 7.66 -13.95
CA LEU A 63 -4.11 8.17 -15.28
C LEU A 63 -5.57 8.62 -15.30
N ASP A 64 -5.87 9.77 -15.91
CA ASP A 64 -7.23 10.30 -16.13
C ASP A 64 -8.13 10.38 -14.89
N MET A 65 -7.53 10.52 -13.71
CA MET A 65 -8.23 10.56 -12.44
C MET A 65 -7.81 11.74 -11.59
N SER A 66 -8.79 12.57 -11.21
CA SER A 66 -8.57 13.56 -10.17
C SER A 66 -8.24 12.89 -8.84
N VAL A 67 -7.52 13.61 -7.96
CA VAL A 67 -7.18 13.13 -6.60
C VAL A 67 -8.43 12.63 -5.87
N ARG A 68 -9.54 13.39 -5.93
CA ARG A 68 -10.81 13.00 -5.29
C ARG A 68 -11.36 11.67 -5.82
N LYS A 69 -11.35 11.47 -7.14
CA LYS A 69 -11.79 10.21 -7.76
C LYS A 69 -10.88 9.05 -7.35
N ASN A 70 -9.56 9.24 -7.33
CA ASN A 70 -8.61 8.22 -6.91
C ASN A 70 -8.78 7.83 -5.43
N ILE A 71 -8.99 8.81 -4.53
CA ILE A 71 -9.26 8.56 -3.11
C ILE A 71 -10.50 7.66 -2.94
N ALA A 72 -11.60 7.98 -3.64
CA ALA A 72 -12.81 7.16 -3.60
C ALA A 72 -12.56 5.75 -4.17
N PHE A 73 -11.91 5.65 -5.34
CA PHE A 73 -11.64 4.39 -6.02
C PHE A 73 -10.68 3.47 -5.25
N SER A 74 -9.80 4.02 -4.40
CA SER A 74 -8.78 3.27 -3.66
C SER A 74 -9.30 2.14 -2.76
N ILE A 75 -10.61 2.07 -2.49
CA ILE A 75 -11.26 0.95 -1.76
C ILE A 75 -11.26 -0.34 -2.59
N LEU A 76 -11.48 -0.25 -3.90
CA LEU A 76 -11.63 -1.45 -4.74
C LEU A 76 -10.34 -2.28 -4.83
N PRO A 77 -9.17 -1.72 -5.19
CA PRO A 77 -7.93 -2.50 -5.29
C PRO A 77 -7.42 -2.95 -3.90
N MET A 78 -7.87 -2.33 -2.82
CA MET A 78 -7.52 -2.70 -1.45
C MET A 78 -7.85 -4.17 -1.14
N MET A 79 -8.99 -4.65 -1.65
CA MET A 79 -9.46 -6.01 -1.42
C MET A 79 -8.52 -7.07 -2.03
N VAL A 80 -7.69 -6.73 -3.00
CA VAL A 80 -6.87 -7.72 -3.71
C VAL A 80 -5.59 -8.04 -2.93
N PHE A 81 -4.96 -7.05 -2.31
CA PHE A 81 -3.65 -7.25 -1.66
C PHE A 81 -3.73 -7.56 -0.17
N MET A 82 -4.81 -7.22 0.51
CA MET A 82 -4.95 -7.49 1.95
C MET A 82 -4.93 -8.99 2.29
N GLY A 83 -5.33 -9.84 1.33
CA GLY A 83 -5.31 -11.30 1.43
C GLY A 83 -3.95 -11.95 1.19
N LEU A 84 -2.92 -11.18 0.85
CA LEU A 84 -1.61 -11.73 0.52
C LEU A 84 -0.83 -12.09 1.79
N PRO A 85 -0.04 -13.18 1.77
CA PRO A 85 0.79 -13.59 2.90
C PRO A 85 1.68 -12.46 3.41
N GLY A 86 1.74 -12.31 4.73
CA GLY A 86 2.61 -11.32 5.38
C GLY A 86 2.16 -9.87 5.29
N PHE A 87 1.02 -9.54 4.66
CA PHE A 87 0.53 -8.16 4.63
C PHE A 87 0.18 -7.67 6.05
N SER A 88 0.79 -6.56 6.48
CA SER A 88 0.58 -5.99 7.81
C SER A 88 -0.15 -4.66 7.76
N SER A 89 0.29 -3.71 6.94
CA SER A 89 -0.36 -2.40 6.89
C SER A 89 -0.16 -1.70 5.54
N LYS A 90 -0.99 -0.69 5.29
CA LYS A 90 -0.77 0.23 4.19
C LYS A 90 -1.24 1.64 4.54
N TYR A 91 -0.41 2.62 4.20
CA TYR A 91 -0.79 4.02 4.08
C TYR A 91 -1.03 4.36 2.62
N TRP A 92 -2.11 5.10 2.38
CA TRP A 92 -2.33 5.79 1.13
C TRP A 92 -2.17 7.28 1.40
N ALA A 93 -1.21 7.89 0.72
CA ALA A 93 -0.99 9.32 0.78
C ALA A 93 -0.92 9.91 -0.63
N VAL A 94 -1.18 11.21 -0.71
CA VAL A 94 -1.17 11.95 -1.96
C VAL A 94 -0.57 13.33 -1.74
N ASP A 95 0.17 13.79 -2.73
CA ASP A 95 0.49 15.20 -2.90
C ASP A 95 -0.68 15.85 -3.65
N HIS A 96 -1.43 16.69 -2.96
CA HIS A 96 -2.61 17.35 -3.52
C HIS A 96 -2.27 18.35 -4.64
N ALA A 97 -1.05 18.87 -4.70
CA ALA A 97 -0.63 19.81 -5.73
C ALA A 97 -0.32 19.10 -7.06
N THR A 98 0.37 17.96 -6.98
CA THR A 98 0.85 17.23 -8.19
C THR A 98 -0.05 16.05 -8.59
N GLY A 99 -0.86 15.56 -7.66
CA GLY A 99 -1.63 14.31 -7.79
C GLY A 99 -0.79 13.05 -7.65
N LEU A 100 0.50 13.17 -7.31
CA LEU A 100 1.39 12.03 -7.08
C LEU A 100 0.99 11.29 -5.81
N CYS A 101 0.81 9.98 -5.91
CA CYS A 101 0.45 9.14 -4.78
C CYS A 101 1.69 8.47 -4.20
N GLN A 102 1.71 8.28 -2.88
CA GLN A 102 2.67 7.46 -2.16
C GLN A 102 1.92 6.34 -1.44
N GLY A 103 2.19 5.11 -1.86
CA GLY A 103 1.85 3.91 -1.10
C GLY A 103 3.03 3.53 -0.22
N LEU A 104 2.76 3.33 1.08
CA LEU A 104 3.71 2.74 2.02
C LEU A 104 3.06 1.50 2.59
N TYR A 105 3.63 0.34 2.30
CA TYR A 105 3.13 -0.95 2.76
C TYR A 105 4.10 -1.54 3.75
N GLU A 106 3.57 -2.22 4.75
CA GLU A 106 4.33 -2.98 5.72
C GLU A 106 4.06 -4.47 5.52
N TRP A 107 5.14 -5.24 5.46
CA TRP A 107 5.12 -6.68 5.29
C TRP A 107 5.92 -7.38 6.39
N GLU A 108 5.52 -8.59 6.75
CA GLU A 108 6.23 -9.44 7.72
C GLU A 108 7.67 -9.70 7.30
N THR A 109 7.92 -9.96 6.01
CA THR A 109 9.24 -10.28 5.46
C THR A 109 9.53 -9.53 4.16
N VAL A 110 10.82 -9.45 3.80
CA VAL A 110 11.27 -8.89 2.52
C VAL A 110 10.76 -9.75 1.36
N GLU A 111 10.67 -11.06 1.54
CA GLU A 111 10.15 -12.02 0.57
C GLU A 111 8.68 -11.77 0.26
N ASP A 112 7.86 -11.50 1.28
CA ASP A 112 6.45 -11.16 1.10
C ASP A 112 6.29 -9.84 0.31
N ALA A 113 7.11 -8.84 0.65
CA ALA A 113 7.15 -7.57 -0.10
C ALA A 113 7.59 -7.77 -1.56
N ARG A 114 8.57 -8.64 -1.82
CA ARG A 114 9.01 -9.00 -3.18
C ARG A 114 7.92 -9.73 -3.95
N ALA A 115 7.27 -10.71 -3.34
CA ALA A 115 6.13 -11.40 -3.93
C ALA A 115 4.98 -10.43 -4.28
N TYR A 116 4.75 -9.41 -3.45
CA TYR A 116 3.78 -8.35 -3.76
C TYR A 116 4.17 -7.54 -5.01
N SER A 117 5.46 -7.22 -5.19
CA SER A 117 5.94 -6.46 -6.36
C SER A 117 5.64 -7.15 -7.69
N GLU A 118 5.58 -8.50 -7.68
CA GLU A 118 5.30 -9.35 -8.84
C GLU A 118 3.81 -9.74 -8.95
N SER A 119 2.96 -9.22 -8.05
CA SER A 119 1.56 -9.62 -7.95
C SER A 119 0.68 -9.01 -9.04
N PHE A 120 -0.49 -9.61 -9.25
CA PHE A 120 -1.53 -9.02 -10.09
C PHE A 120 -1.98 -7.65 -9.58
N ALA A 121 -2.02 -7.44 -8.26
CA ALA A 121 -2.41 -6.16 -7.67
C ALA A 121 -1.44 -5.03 -8.07
N MET A 122 -0.13 -5.32 -8.06
CA MET A 122 0.89 -4.37 -8.50
C MET A 122 0.78 -4.10 -10.00
N ARG A 123 0.67 -5.14 -10.84
CA ARG A 123 0.45 -4.96 -12.29
C ARG A 123 -0.80 -4.15 -12.61
N PHE A 124 -1.92 -4.42 -11.93
CA PHE A 124 -3.16 -3.68 -12.10
C PHE A 124 -2.99 -2.20 -11.73
N MET A 125 -2.27 -1.91 -10.65
CA MET A 125 -1.97 -0.52 -10.24
C MET A 125 -1.10 0.20 -11.27
N ALA A 126 -0.04 -0.43 -11.77
CA ALA A 126 0.80 0.16 -12.82
C ALA A 126 0.00 0.44 -14.09
N ALA A 127 -0.84 -0.50 -14.53
CA ALA A 127 -1.62 -0.37 -15.77
C ALA A 127 -2.62 0.80 -15.77
N ARG A 128 -3.04 1.29 -14.60
CA ARG A 128 -3.96 2.43 -14.44
C ARG A 128 -3.23 3.74 -14.08
N SER A 129 -1.91 3.73 -14.12
CA SER A 129 -1.07 4.87 -13.75
C SER A 129 -0.37 5.42 -14.98
N ASP A 130 0.05 6.68 -14.90
CA ASP A 130 0.99 7.25 -15.84
C ASP A 130 2.28 6.39 -15.82
N PRO A 131 2.69 5.76 -16.95
CA PRO A 131 3.81 4.83 -16.99
C PRO A 131 5.12 5.41 -16.46
N ASP A 132 5.36 6.71 -16.70
CA ASP A 132 6.60 7.39 -16.30
C ASP A 132 6.61 7.78 -14.81
N SER A 133 5.48 7.58 -14.12
CA SER A 133 5.34 7.92 -12.70
C SER A 133 5.52 6.74 -11.75
N VAL A 134 5.55 5.51 -12.27
CA VAL A 134 5.55 4.30 -11.45
C VAL A 134 6.97 3.95 -11.04
N GLU A 135 7.25 4.08 -9.75
CA GLU A 135 8.50 3.65 -9.13
C GLU A 135 8.21 2.93 -7.83
N PHE A 136 8.97 1.89 -7.52
CA PHE A 136 8.87 1.21 -6.23
C PHE A 136 10.22 0.77 -5.72
N ARG A 137 10.30 0.55 -4.41
CA ARG A 137 11.45 -0.08 -3.76
C ARG A 137 11.02 -0.88 -2.54
N ILE A 138 11.86 -1.83 -2.18
CA ILE A 138 11.69 -2.68 -0.99
C ILE A 138 12.81 -2.32 -0.03
N ILE A 139 12.46 -2.09 1.22
CA ILE A 139 13.41 -1.77 2.30
C ILE A 139 13.29 -2.86 3.36
N ASP A 140 14.43 -3.44 3.73
CA ASP A 140 14.55 -4.25 4.94
C ASP A 140 14.72 -3.31 6.15
N LYS A 141 13.79 -3.37 7.10
CA LYS A 141 13.78 -2.50 8.27
C LYS A 141 14.95 -2.77 9.21
N ASP A 142 15.55 -3.96 9.14
CA ASP A 142 16.65 -4.34 10.01
C ASP A 142 18.02 -3.99 9.42
N ALA A 143 18.08 -3.65 8.13
CA ALA A 143 19.32 -3.38 7.41
C ALA A 143 19.55 -1.90 7.03
N GLU A 144 18.49 -1.06 6.99
CA GLU A 144 18.57 0.29 6.42
C GLU A 144 18.06 1.42 7.33
N GLY A 145 18.67 2.61 7.19
CA GLY A 145 18.09 3.87 7.64
C GLY A 145 16.91 4.25 6.75
N LEU A 146 15.71 4.24 7.31
CA LEU A 146 14.46 4.13 6.55
C LEU A 146 14.14 5.29 5.60
N GLY A 147 14.74 6.48 5.76
CA GLY A 147 14.41 7.67 4.96
C GLY A 147 12.91 8.04 4.96
N ILE A 148 12.16 7.49 5.92
CA ILE A 148 10.72 7.62 6.11
C ILE A 148 10.50 8.29 7.47
N SER A 149 9.69 9.35 7.49
CA SER A 149 9.19 9.93 8.74
C SER A 149 7.67 10.06 8.68
N LEU A 150 7.00 9.67 9.76
CA LEU A 150 5.56 9.84 9.95
C LEU A 150 5.35 10.99 10.95
N GLY A 151 4.76 12.08 10.49
CA GLY A 151 4.38 13.24 11.32
C GLY A 151 2.98 13.15 11.89
#